data_AF-A0A7W6N6Z2-F1
#
_entry.id   AF-A0A7W6N6Z2-F1
#
_cell.length_a   1.000
_cell.length_b   1.000
_cell.length_c   1.000
_cell.angle_alpha   90.00
_cell.angle_beta   90.00
_cell.angle_gamma   90.00
#
_symmetry.space_group_name_H-M   'P 1'
#
loop_
_entity.id
_entity.type
_entity.pdbx_description
1 polymer ?
#
loop_
_entity_poly.entity_id
_entity_poly.type
_entity_poly.pdbx_seq_one_letter_code
_entity_poly.pdbx_strand_id
1 'polypeptide(L)'
;MSQAIGNDAFNDSGLDIDGAADELMKLWMPDDAHDEPSDEPEDEDNDEDLIEDEDESDEDSADELDESDDEDESDEDEEEADEDDEDSDEDDDEPKKGKRLKDDDIVSVKVGDEDIDVPVKDLKRLYGQEKALTQKSMEVAETRKTLESLSERHVAAAEALHQRALKRFEPYAKIDWALAVKELDTEEYKALRDEATRAYEDVQFYEQEVDNYLGELKKARENERMNTARKTLAALRDPKSGIKGFNEKMYQEMGKYAVENGMTPEQFASIVEEAPLRFIAKAMLLDRGKAKVVTKKIDKKNKKIVKSRTAPSVTKQTFSKSKKNDYLNRLRRTGSVEDAAEALLAGWMSDDD
;
A
#
# COMPACT_ATOMS: atom_id res chain seq x y z
N MET A 1 -50.29 -16.10 8.64
CA MET A 1 -49.22 -16.25 9.64
C MET A 1 -47.98 -16.70 8.88
N SER A 2 -47.13 -15.74 8.50
CA SER A 2 -45.84 -16.00 7.86
C SER A 2 -44.88 -16.54 8.91
N GLN A 3 -44.28 -17.69 8.65
CA GLN A 3 -43.11 -18.16 9.39
C GLN A 3 -41.86 -17.73 8.63
N ALA A 4 -41.07 -16.90 9.31
CA ALA A 4 -39.76 -16.46 8.89
C ALA A 4 -38.80 -17.65 8.89
N ILE A 5 -38.18 -17.91 7.74
CA ILE A 5 -37.02 -18.79 7.62
C ILE A 5 -35.83 -17.92 7.99
N GLY A 6 -35.26 -18.19 9.17
CA GLY A 6 -34.09 -17.51 9.70
C GLY A 6 -32.87 -17.79 8.82
N ASN A 7 -32.14 -16.72 8.54
CA ASN A 7 -30.98 -16.66 7.67
C ASN A 7 -29.69 -16.70 8.51
N ASP A 8 -29.62 -17.62 9.48
CA ASP A 8 -28.52 -17.71 10.46
C ASP A 8 -27.69 -18.98 10.22
N ALA A 9 -26.96 -19.03 9.11
CA ALA A 9 -26.03 -20.13 8.83
C ALA A 9 -24.82 -19.73 7.96
N PHE A 10 -24.27 -18.53 8.15
CA PHE A 10 -23.06 -18.11 7.41
C PHE A 10 -22.05 -17.31 8.25
N ASN A 11 -21.91 -17.58 9.55
CA ASN A 11 -20.89 -16.86 10.34
C ASN A 11 -20.28 -17.73 11.44
N ASP A 12 -19.79 -18.91 11.06
CA ASP A 12 -19.00 -19.79 11.94
C ASP A 12 -17.67 -20.18 11.28
N SER A 13 -16.90 -19.15 10.94
CA SER A 13 -15.44 -19.25 10.82
C SER A 13 -14.89 -18.32 11.90
N GLY A 14 -14.59 -18.90 13.07
CA GLY A 14 -14.26 -18.20 14.33
C GLY A 14 -12.94 -17.43 14.35
N LEU A 15 -12.70 -16.58 13.35
CA LEU A 15 -11.76 -15.48 13.44
C LEU A 15 -12.59 -14.21 13.57
N ASP A 16 -12.77 -13.74 14.80
CA ASP A 16 -13.33 -12.42 15.05
C ASP A 16 -12.50 -11.38 14.26
N ILE A 17 -13.14 -10.32 13.76
CA ILE A 17 -12.50 -9.27 12.94
C ILE A 17 -11.25 -8.70 13.64
N ASP A 18 -11.32 -8.61 14.97
CA ASP A 18 -10.21 -8.17 15.81
C ASP A 18 -9.10 -9.24 15.85
N GLY A 19 -9.44 -10.54 15.94
CA GLY A 19 -8.45 -11.64 15.90
C GLY A 19 -7.72 -11.79 14.55
N ALA A 20 -8.43 -11.65 13.42
CA ALA A 20 -7.80 -11.70 12.09
C ALA A 20 -6.87 -10.48 11.84
N ALA A 21 -7.27 -9.31 12.33
CA ALA A 21 -6.43 -8.12 12.27
C ALA A 21 -5.20 -8.25 13.18
N ASP A 22 -5.36 -8.82 14.37
CA ASP A 22 -4.28 -9.03 15.34
C ASP A 22 -3.29 -10.12 14.87
N GLU A 23 -3.77 -11.18 14.23
CA GLU A 23 -2.90 -12.21 13.61
C GLU A 23 -2.07 -11.63 12.46
N LEU A 24 -2.67 -10.79 11.62
CA LEU A 24 -1.96 -10.11 10.56
C LEU A 24 -0.97 -9.07 11.12
N MET A 25 -1.34 -8.36 12.19
CA MET A 25 -0.45 -7.41 12.86
C MET A 25 0.73 -8.11 13.52
N LYS A 26 0.53 -9.26 14.15
CA LYS A 26 1.63 -10.08 14.71
C LYS A 26 2.61 -10.54 13.65
N LEU A 27 2.12 -10.76 12.43
CA LEU A 27 2.93 -11.03 11.26
C LEU A 27 3.62 -9.75 10.72
N TRP A 28 2.97 -8.59 10.73
CA TRP A 28 3.49 -7.36 10.12
C TRP A 28 4.38 -6.51 11.03
N MET A 29 4.17 -6.57 12.35
CA MET A 29 4.82 -5.73 13.36
C MET A 29 5.19 -6.55 14.60
N PRO A 30 6.17 -7.47 14.51
CA PRO A 30 6.57 -8.30 15.64
C PRO A 30 7.15 -7.49 16.82
N ASP A 31 7.69 -6.29 16.57
CA ASP A 31 8.35 -5.46 17.59
C ASP A 31 7.44 -4.43 18.28
N ASP A 32 6.22 -4.19 17.78
CA ASP A 32 5.27 -3.20 18.35
C ASP A 32 4.21 -3.90 19.24
N ALA A 33 4.15 -5.23 19.21
CA ALA A 33 3.26 -6.04 20.03
C ALA A 33 3.93 -6.35 21.38
N HIS A 34 3.72 -5.43 22.34
CA HIS A 34 3.96 -5.51 23.79
C HIS A 34 4.84 -4.38 24.33
N ASP A 35 4.23 -3.21 24.50
CA ASP A 35 4.67 -2.21 25.48
C ASP A 35 3.50 -1.90 26.45
N GLU A 36 2.98 -2.96 27.07
CA GLU A 36 2.17 -2.84 28.29
C GLU A 36 3.03 -3.33 29.48
N PRO A 37 3.35 -2.47 30.46
CA PRO A 37 4.08 -2.88 31.65
C PRO A 37 3.09 -3.55 32.61
N SER A 38 3.24 -4.85 32.85
CA SER A 38 2.55 -5.53 33.94
C SER A 38 3.38 -6.69 34.48
N ASP A 39 3.97 -6.42 35.65
CA ASP A 39 4.36 -7.32 36.73
C ASP A 39 5.25 -8.56 36.43
N GLU A 40 6.53 -8.39 36.76
CA GLU A 40 7.37 -9.45 37.34
C GLU A 40 6.67 -10.15 38.53
N PRO A 41 7.01 -11.43 38.76
CA PRO A 41 8.05 -11.70 39.76
C PRO A 41 9.14 -12.70 39.30
N GLU A 42 10.39 -12.40 39.67
CA GLU A 42 11.38 -13.24 40.40
C GLU A 42 10.96 -14.73 40.63
N ASP A 43 11.76 -15.78 40.50
CA ASP A 43 13.22 -16.02 40.47
C ASP A 43 13.48 -17.52 40.12
N GLU A 44 14.77 -17.88 39.98
CA GLU A 44 15.44 -19.19 40.18
C GLU A 44 15.95 -19.95 38.93
N ASP A 45 17.22 -19.65 38.63
CA ASP A 45 18.37 -20.58 38.56
C ASP A 45 18.31 -21.84 37.67
N ASN A 46 19.17 -21.87 36.64
CA ASN A 46 20.23 -22.88 36.56
C ASN A 46 21.37 -22.43 35.62
N ASP A 47 22.57 -22.38 36.18
CA ASP A 47 23.88 -22.09 35.58
C ASP A 47 24.41 -23.24 34.67
N GLU A 48 25.56 -22.93 34.05
CA GLU A 48 26.57 -23.81 33.39
C GLU A 48 26.31 -24.08 31.89
N ASP A 49 27.16 -23.68 30.94
CA ASP A 49 28.62 -23.73 30.91
C ASP A 49 29.29 -22.59 30.12
N LEU A 50 30.37 -22.07 30.72
CA LEU A 50 31.44 -21.32 30.07
C LEU A 50 32.31 -22.24 29.20
N ILE A 51 32.68 -21.80 28.00
CA ILE A 51 34.02 -22.05 27.46
C ILE A 51 34.53 -20.73 26.85
N GLU A 52 35.50 -20.17 27.55
CA GLU A 52 36.38 -19.08 27.17
C GLU A 52 37.71 -19.73 26.77
N ASP A 53 38.29 -19.35 25.63
CA ASP A 53 39.73 -19.44 25.40
C ASP A 53 40.17 -18.36 24.37
N GLU A 54 41.07 -17.52 24.87
CA GLU A 54 41.91 -16.45 24.30
C GLU A 54 42.53 -16.76 22.92
N ASP A 55 42.49 -15.83 21.97
CA ASP A 55 43.46 -14.75 21.70
C ASP A 55 44.79 -15.25 21.09
N GLU A 56 45.00 -14.98 19.80
CA GLU A 56 46.33 -14.71 19.29
C GLU A 56 46.24 -13.81 18.05
N SER A 57 46.80 -12.62 18.22
CA SER A 57 47.08 -11.61 17.22
C SER A 57 48.23 -12.05 16.31
N ASP A 58 48.10 -11.83 15.00
CA ASP A 58 49.25 -11.64 14.12
C ASP A 58 48.89 -10.62 13.03
N GLU A 59 49.51 -9.45 13.19
CA GLU A 59 49.53 -8.31 12.29
C GLU A 59 50.90 -8.30 11.58
N ASP A 60 50.95 -7.74 10.37
CA ASP A 60 52.09 -7.55 9.46
C ASP A 60 52.53 -8.76 8.59
N SER A 61 52.33 -8.66 7.26
CA SER A 61 53.33 -8.01 6.37
C SER A 61 53.04 -8.21 4.87
N ALA A 62 53.05 -7.08 4.13
CA ALA A 62 53.46 -6.86 2.73
C ALA A 62 52.78 -7.66 1.60
N ASP A 63 51.96 -7.04 0.75
CA ASP A 63 52.28 -6.14 -0.39
C ASP A 63 52.52 -6.91 -1.72
N GLU A 64 52.02 -6.30 -2.80
CA GLU A 64 52.09 -6.69 -4.23
C GLU A 64 51.14 -7.79 -4.74
N LEU A 65 50.17 -7.37 -5.57
CA LEU A 65 49.74 -7.93 -6.88
C LEU A 65 48.43 -7.23 -7.29
N ASP A 66 48.52 -6.02 -7.84
CA ASP A 66 48.51 -5.73 -9.29
C ASP A 66 47.08 -5.59 -9.84
N GLU A 67 46.62 -4.34 -9.90
CA GLU A 67 45.45 -3.90 -10.66
C GLU A 67 45.77 -4.03 -12.15
N SER A 68 45.25 -5.05 -12.82
CA SER A 68 45.14 -5.02 -14.29
C SER A 68 43.77 -4.47 -14.69
N ASP A 69 43.80 -3.17 -14.94
CA ASP A 69 42.94 -2.46 -15.88
C ASP A 69 42.97 -3.18 -17.23
N ASP A 70 41.86 -3.75 -17.67
CA ASP A 70 41.68 -4.27 -19.03
C ASP A 70 40.63 -3.39 -19.71
N GLU A 71 41.16 -2.36 -20.37
CA GLU A 71 40.51 -1.55 -21.41
C GLU A 71 40.21 -2.47 -22.60
N ASP A 72 38.93 -2.75 -22.87
CA ASP A 72 38.50 -3.29 -24.17
C ASP A 72 37.97 -2.13 -25.02
N GLU A 73 38.92 -1.43 -25.66
CA GLU A 73 38.68 -0.57 -26.82
C GLU A 73 38.22 -1.42 -28.01
N SER A 74 36.91 -1.46 -28.25
CA SER A 74 36.37 -1.84 -29.56
C SER A 74 36.19 -0.59 -30.42
N ASP A 75 37.28 -0.23 -31.09
CA ASP A 75 37.36 0.71 -32.19
C ASP A 75 36.74 0.03 -33.43
N GLU A 76 35.47 0.33 -33.74
CA GLU A 76 34.87 0.02 -35.04
C GLU A 76 34.92 1.29 -35.91
N ASP A 77 35.95 1.32 -36.76
CA ASP A 77 36.08 2.18 -37.95
C ASP A 77 34.79 2.12 -38.79
N GLU A 78 34.01 3.21 -38.83
CA GLU A 78 33.09 3.47 -39.94
C GLU A 78 33.78 4.42 -40.92
N GLU A 79 34.27 3.82 -42.01
CA GLU A 79 34.86 4.47 -43.18
C GLU A 79 33.90 5.54 -43.77
N GLU A 80 34.33 6.80 -43.74
CA GLU A 80 33.81 7.88 -44.59
C GLU A 80 34.17 7.56 -46.05
N ALA A 81 33.23 6.96 -46.77
CA ALA A 81 33.27 6.83 -48.22
C ALA A 81 32.83 8.15 -48.87
N ASP A 82 33.81 9.00 -49.16
CA ASP A 82 33.71 10.17 -50.02
C ASP A 82 33.58 9.68 -51.48
N GLU A 83 32.36 9.49 -51.97
CA GLU A 83 32.09 9.30 -53.40
C GLU A 83 31.60 10.63 -54.01
N ASP A 84 32.55 11.30 -54.66
CA ASP A 84 32.38 12.34 -55.66
C ASP A 84 31.66 11.74 -56.89
N ASP A 85 30.44 12.22 -57.21
CA ASP A 85 29.82 12.00 -58.51
C ASP A 85 29.23 13.32 -59.04
N GLU A 86 29.85 13.80 -60.11
CA GLU A 86 29.48 14.98 -60.88
C GLU A 86 28.28 14.68 -61.81
N ASP A 87 27.21 15.47 -61.61
CA ASP A 87 26.37 16.12 -62.63
C ASP A 87 25.22 15.37 -63.36
N SER A 88 24.16 16.17 -63.59
CA SER A 88 22.99 16.02 -64.50
C SER A 88 21.85 15.03 -64.13
N ASP A 89 20.72 15.52 -63.62
CA ASP A 89 19.64 16.10 -64.45
C ASP A 89 18.38 16.42 -63.59
N GLU A 90 17.66 17.45 -64.04
CA GLU A 90 16.42 18.01 -63.48
C GLU A 90 15.32 16.96 -63.21
N ASP A 91 14.79 16.93 -61.98
CA ASP A 91 13.33 16.96 -61.81
C ASP A 91 12.92 17.55 -60.43
N ASP A 92 11.87 18.35 -60.51
CA ASP A 92 11.32 19.28 -59.52
C ASP A 92 10.39 18.56 -58.55
N ASP A 93 10.91 18.12 -57.40
CA ASP A 93 10.09 17.89 -56.21
C ASP A 93 10.98 17.99 -54.96
N GLU A 94 11.12 19.19 -54.39
CA GLU A 94 11.80 19.40 -53.11
C GLU A 94 11.13 18.56 -52.00
N PRO A 95 11.76 17.49 -51.45
CA PRO A 95 11.42 17.10 -50.10
C PRO A 95 11.90 18.26 -49.24
N LYS A 96 10.96 19.00 -48.61
CA LYS A 96 11.29 20.01 -47.60
C LYS A 96 12.32 19.41 -46.65
N LYS A 97 13.60 19.78 -46.82
CA LYS A 97 14.69 19.38 -45.92
C LYS A 97 14.27 19.89 -44.54
N GLY A 98 13.73 19.00 -43.72
CA GLY A 98 13.37 19.32 -42.35
C GLY A 98 14.61 19.89 -41.70
N LYS A 99 14.57 21.15 -41.27
CA LYS A 99 15.65 21.73 -40.47
C LYS A 99 15.89 20.77 -39.30
N ARG A 100 17.05 20.11 -39.30
CA ARG A 100 17.52 19.37 -38.15
C ARG A 100 17.74 20.40 -37.05
N LEU A 101 16.84 20.43 -36.07
CA LEU A 101 17.00 21.23 -34.87
C LEU A 101 18.31 20.78 -34.20
N LYS A 102 19.14 21.75 -33.84
CA LYS A 102 20.38 21.49 -33.12
C LYS A 102 20.03 21.14 -31.68
N ASP A 103 20.95 20.46 -30.99
CA ASP A 103 20.68 19.96 -29.63
C ASP A 103 20.40 21.07 -28.60
N ASP A 104 20.88 22.29 -28.86
CA ASP A 104 20.64 23.48 -28.04
C ASP A 104 19.33 24.23 -28.37
N ASP A 105 18.61 23.82 -29.42
CA ASP A 105 17.33 24.46 -29.77
C ASP A 105 16.29 24.15 -28.69
N ILE A 106 15.56 25.19 -28.27
CA ILE A 106 14.51 25.09 -27.26
C ILE A 106 13.18 24.83 -27.97
N VAL A 107 12.49 23.77 -27.57
CA VAL A 107 11.18 23.38 -28.10
C VAL A 107 10.15 23.48 -26.98
N SER A 108 9.04 24.17 -27.24
CA SER A 108 7.91 24.20 -26.32
C SER A 108 7.11 22.90 -26.43
N VAL A 109 7.10 22.12 -25.35
CA VAL A 109 6.35 20.86 -25.25
C VAL A 109 5.18 21.08 -24.31
N LYS A 110 3.96 20.76 -24.79
CA LYS A 110 2.77 20.73 -23.95
C LYS A 110 2.75 19.48 -23.08
N VAL A 111 2.81 19.68 -21.77
CA VAL A 111 2.58 18.62 -20.78
C VAL A 111 1.32 19.00 -19.99
N GLY A 112 0.17 18.43 -20.38
CA GLY A 112 -1.12 18.81 -19.80
C GLY A 112 -1.58 20.21 -20.25
N ASP A 113 -1.81 21.12 -19.29
CA ASP A 113 -2.27 22.50 -19.54
C ASP A 113 -1.13 23.55 -19.50
N GLU A 114 0.11 23.14 -19.24
CA GLU A 114 1.29 24.02 -19.17
C GLU A 114 2.24 23.80 -20.36
N ASP A 115 2.64 24.91 -20.99
CA ASP A 115 3.66 24.95 -22.05
C ASP A 115 5.04 25.09 -21.40
N ILE A 116 5.91 24.08 -21.53
CA ILE A 116 7.26 24.08 -20.96
C ILE A 116 8.29 24.07 -22.08
N ASP A 117 9.20 25.03 -22.02
CA ASP A 117 10.32 25.18 -22.95
C ASP A 117 11.48 24.25 -22.52
N VAL A 118 11.77 23.23 -23.35
CA VAL A 118 12.79 22.19 -23.05
C VAL A 118 13.81 22.12 -24.20
N PRO A 119 15.12 22.01 -23.92
CA PRO A 119 16.12 21.81 -24.97
C PRO A 119 15.95 20.45 -25.65
N VAL A 120 16.18 20.40 -26.96
CA VAL A 120 16.08 19.17 -27.77
C VAL A 120 16.98 18.05 -27.26
N LYS A 121 18.15 18.39 -26.69
CA LYS A 121 19.07 17.43 -26.05
C LYS A 121 18.40 16.61 -24.93
N ASP A 122 17.64 17.26 -24.05
CA ASP A 122 16.99 16.58 -22.93
C ASP A 122 15.82 15.71 -23.38
N LEU A 123 15.11 16.13 -24.43
CA LEU A 123 14.06 15.32 -25.05
C LEU A 123 14.63 14.03 -25.68
N LYS A 124 15.75 14.12 -26.39
CA LYS A 124 16.45 12.93 -26.93
C LYS A 124 16.93 12.00 -25.82
N ARG A 125 17.49 12.55 -24.74
CA ARG A 125 17.93 11.78 -23.58
C ARG A 125 16.77 11.07 -22.89
N LEU A 126 15.65 11.78 -22.66
CA LEU A 126 14.44 11.21 -22.06
C LEU A 126 13.83 10.12 -22.96
N TYR A 127 13.72 10.35 -24.26
CA TYR A 127 13.25 9.33 -25.20
C TYR A 127 14.15 8.09 -25.19
N GLY A 128 15.47 8.26 -25.12
CA GLY A 128 16.42 7.17 -24.96
C GLY A 128 16.20 6.39 -23.65
N GLN A 129 15.95 7.10 -22.55
CA GLN A 129 15.64 6.48 -21.25
C GLN A 129 14.30 5.74 -21.27
N GLU A 130 13.24 6.32 -21.83
CA GLU A 130 11.93 5.67 -21.94
C GLU A 130 12.00 4.41 -22.81
N LYS A 131 12.73 4.48 -23.93
CA LYS A 131 12.96 3.30 -24.78
C LYS A 131 13.71 2.20 -24.03
N ALA A 132 14.81 2.55 -23.34
CA ALA A 132 15.59 1.60 -22.56
C ALA A 132 14.79 1.01 -21.39
N LEU A 133 14.01 1.83 -20.68
CA LEU A 133 13.13 1.38 -19.58
C LEU A 133 12.04 0.45 -20.10
N THR A 134 11.45 0.76 -21.25
CA THR A 134 10.44 -0.09 -21.88
C THR A 134 11.05 -1.44 -22.27
N GLN A 135 12.22 -1.44 -22.92
CA GLN A 135 12.95 -2.68 -23.26
C GLN A 135 13.30 -3.50 -22.03
N LYS A 136 13.88 -2.88 -20.99
CA LYS A 136 14.17 -3.56 -19.72
C LYS A 136 12.90 -4.08 -19.04
N SER A 137 11.79 -3.36 -19.11
CA SER A 137 10.53 -3.83 -18.53
C SER A 137 9.97 -5.04 -19.27
N MET A 138 10.14 -5.09 -20.60
CA MET A 138 9.78 -6.24 -21.42
C MET A 138 10.69 -7.44 -21.09
N GLU A 139 11.99 -7.23 -20.99
CA GLU A 139 12.95 -8.26 -20.61
C GLU A 139 12.69 -8.81 -19.19
N VAL A 140 12.41 -7.94 -18.21
CA VAL A 140 12.04 -8.36 -16.85
C VAL A 140 10.73 -9.15 -16.84
N ALA A 141 9.75 -8.77 -17.66
CA ALA A 141 8.50 -9.51 -17.78
C ALA A 141 8.72 -10.89 -18.44
N GLU A 142 9.54 -10.96 -19.49
CA GLU A 142 9.89 -12.20 -20.16
C GLU A 142 10.68 -13.14 -19.26
N THR A 143 11.70 -12.64 -18.56
CA THR A 143 12.49 -13.42 -17.60
C THR A 143 11.66 -13.95 -16.44
N ARG A 144 10.72 -13.16 -15.89
CA ARG A 144 9.77 -13.65 -14.89
C ARG A 144 8.92 -14.79 -15.42
N LYS A 145 8.37 -14.63 -16.63
CA LYS A 145 7.54 -15.65 -17.27
C LYS A 145 8.33 -16.94 -17.55
N THR A 146 9.58 -16.82 -17.99
CA THR A 146 10.42 -17.98 -18.28
C THR A 146 10.78 -18.71 -16.97
N LEU A 147 11.14 -17.98 -15.92
CA LEU A 147 11.43 -18.53 -14.59
C LEU A 147 10.21 -19.23 -13.98
N GLU A 148 9.02 -18.62 -14.05
CA GLU A 148 7.79 -19.24 -13.59
C GLU A 148 7.49 -20.53 -14.36
N SER A 149 7.59 -20.50 -15.69
CA SER A 149 7.39 -21.70 -16.51
C SER A 149 8.42 -22.78 -16.26
N LEU A 150 9.65 -22.40 -15.88
CA LEU A 150 10.72 -23.33 -15.55
C LEU A 150 10.44 -23.98 -14.19
N SER A 151 10.05 -23.17 -13.19
CA SER A 151 9.61 -23.65 -11.87
C SER A 151 8.47 -24.65 -11.98
N GLU A 152 7.41 -24.32 -12.74
CA GLU A 152 6.28 -25.23 -12.99
C GLU A 152 6.72 -26.55 -13.65
N ARG A 153 7.60 -26.47 -14.66
CA ARG A 153 8.14 -27.66 -15.32
C ARG A 153 9.00 -28.50 -14.37
N HIS A 154 9.78 -27.88 -13.49
CA HIS A 154 10.57 -28.62 -12.50
C HIS A 154 9.67 -29.40 -11.54
N VAL A 155 8.63 -28.76 -11.00
CA VAL A 155 7.66 -29.45 -10.11
C VAL A 155 7.00 -30.61 -10.85
N ALA A 156 6.48 -30.36 -12.05
CA ALA A 156 5.82 -31.41 -12.84
C ALA A 156 6.77 -32.56 -13.22
N ALA A 157 8.02 -32.25 -13.54
CA ALA A 157 9.03 -33.25 -13.85
C ALA A 157 9.41 -34.08 -12.62
N ALA A 158 9.62 -33.44 -11.47
CA ALA A 158 9.93 -34.11 -10.21
C ALA A 158 8.77 -35.02 -9.76
N GLU A 159 7.52 -34.54 -9.86
CA GLU A 159 6.34 -35.35 -9.56
C GLU A 159 6.21 -36.55 -10.52
N ALA A 160 6.47 -36.35 -11.82
CA ALA A 160 6.46 -37.45 -12.78
C ALA A 160 7.56 -38.50 -12.50
N LEU A 161 8.74 -38.07 -12.07
CA LEU A 161 9.83 -38.96 -11.64
C LEU A 161 9.47 -39.71 -10.37
N HIS A 162 8.87 -39.04 -9.38
CA HIS A 162 8.35 -39.67 -8.17
C HIS A 162 7.30 -40.75 -8.50
N GLN A 163 6.32 -40.43 -9.36
CA GLN A 163 5.32 -41.40 -9.82
C GLN A 163 5.91 -42.58 -10.57
N ARG A 164 6.97 -42.36 -11.35
CA ARG A 164 7.71 -43.43 -12.02
C ARG A 164 8.46 -44.31 -11.01
N ALA A 165 9.09 -43.72 -10.01
CA ALA A 165 9.77 -44.45 -8.94
C ALA A 165 8.78 -45.30 -8.13
N LEU A 166 7.60 -44.75 -7.81
CA LEU A 166 6.52 -45.49 -7.14
C LEU A 166 6.09 -46.72 -7.93
N LYS A 167 5.87 -46.57 -9.25
CA LYS A 167 5.53 -47.71 -10.13
C LYS A 167 6.63 -48.76 -10.20
N ARG A 168 7.89 -48.35 -10.14
CA ARG A 168 9.05 -49.26 -10.10
C ARG A 168 9.14 -50.00 -8.78
N PHE A 169 8.80 -49.34 -7.67
CA PHE A 169 8.83 -49.92 -6.33
C PHE A 169 7.61 -50.81 -6.02
N GLU A 170 6.45 -50.53 -6.62
CA GLU A 170 5.19 -51.26 -6.41
C GLU A 170 5.30 -52.80 -6.41
N PRO A 171 6.01 -53.47 -7.35
CA PRO A 171 6.15 -54.93 -7.31
C PRO A 171 6.92 -55.40 -6.07
N TYR A 172 7.96 -54.67 -5.64
CA TYR A 172 8.79 -55.01 -4.48
C TYR A 172 8.04 -54.81 -3.16
N ALA A 173 7.15 -53.83 -3.08
CA ALA A 173 6.30 -53.59 -1.91
C ALA A 173 5.33 -54.75 -1.62
N LYS A 174 4.99 -55.56 -2.62
CA LYS A 174 4.07 -56.69 -2.52
C LYS A 174 4.77 -58.03 -2.22
N ILE A 175 6.10 -58.05 -2.13
CA ILE A 175 6.87 -59.27 -1.89
C ILE A 175 6.83 -59.60 -0.38
N ASP A 176 6.46 -60.85 -0.06
CA ASP A 176 6.68 -61.39 1.27
C ASP A 176 8.14 -61.86 1.39
N TRP A 177 8.97 -61.01 2.01
CA TRP A 177 10.39 -61.28 2.21
C TRP A 177 10.65 -62.55 3.03
N ALA A 178 9.75 -62.95 3.92
CA ALA A 178 9.93 -64.16 4.73
C ALA A 178 9.71 -65.44 3.92
N LEU A 179 8.86 -65.38 2.89
CA LEU A 179 8.70 -66.46 1.91
C LEU A 179 9.86 -66.46 0.92
N ALA A 180 10.26 -65.29 0.42
CA ALA A 180 11.34 -65.14 -0.55
C ALA A 180 12.68 -65.71 -0.06
N VAL A 181 13.04 -65.51 1.22
CA VAL A 181 14.26 -66.11 1.83
C VAL A 181 14.28 -67.64 1.77
N LYS A 182 13.11 -68.28 1.74
CA LYS A 182 13.00 -69.75 1.76
C LYS A 182 12.95 -70.36 0.37
N GLU A 183 12.45 -69.62 -0.62
CA GLU A 183 12.24 -70.11 -1.99
C GLU A 183 13.39 -69.77 -2.95
N LEU A 184 14.07 -68.64 -2.75
CA LEU A 184 15.19 -68.19 -3.60
C LEU A 184 16.56 -68.66 -3.07
N ASP A 185 17.54 -68.74 -3.96
CA ASP A 185 18.93 -68.90 -3.56
C ASP A 185 19.47 -67.62 -2.89
N THR A 186 20.53 -67.76 -2.10
CA THR A 186 21.14 -66.67 -1.33
C THR A 186 21.65 -65.52 -2.19
N GLU A 187 22.14 -65.80 -3.40
CA GLU A 187 22.60 -64.77 -4.34
C GLU A 187 21.42 -64.04 -4.98
N GLU A 188 20.38 -64.76 -5.41
CA GLU A 188 19.17 -64.20 -6.02
C GLU A 188 18.38 -63.35 -5.02
N TYR A 189 18.27 -63.80 -3.76
CA TYR A 189 17.64 -63.05 -2.68
C TYR A 189 18.36 -61.73 -2.40
N LYS A 190 19.69 -61.74 -2.36
CA LYS A 190 20.48 -60.51 -2.16
C LYS A 190 20.28 -59.54 -3.33
N ALA A 191 20.37 -60.03 -4.57
CA ALA A 191 20.16 -59.20 -5.75
C ALA A 191 18.76 -58.55 -5.75
N LEU A 192 17.71 -59.33 -5.42
CA LEU A 192 16.34 -58.85 -5.31
C LEU A 192 16.16 -57.80 -4.20
N ARG A 193 16.79 -58.03 -3.05
CA ARG A 193 16.75 -57.09 -1.92
C ARG A 193 17.49 -55.79 -2.25
N ASP A 194 18.65 -55.88 -2.91
CA ASP A 194 19.43 -54.72 -3.33
C ASP A 194 18.67 -53.89 -4.37
N GLU A 195 18.00 -54.53 -5.33
CA GLU A 195 17.16 -53.85 -6.30
C GLU A 195 15.95 -53.17 -5.65
N ALA A 196 15.25 -53.86 -4.74
CA ALA A 196 14.14 -53.30 -3.98
C ALA A 196 14.58 -52.11 -3.11
N THR A 197 15.77 -52.20 -2.50
CA THR A 197 16.33 -51.11 -1.68
C THR A 197 16.61 -49.88 -2.55
N ARG A 198 17.25 -50.06 -3.72
CA ARG A 198 17.48 -48.96 -4.66
C ARG A 198 16.18 -48.34 -5.18
N ALA A 199 15.18 -49.17 -5.51
CA ALA A 199 13.88 -48.67 -5.94
C ALA A 199 13.15 -47.88 -4.84
N TYR A 200 13.34 -48.25 -3.58
CA TYR A 200 12.81 -47.51 -2.43
C TYR A 200 13.56 -46.19 -2.19
N GLU A 201 14.90 -46.22 -2.27
CA GLU A 201 15.74 -45.03 -2.17
C GLU A 201 15.38 -44.00 -3.25
N ASP A 202 15.13 -44.44 -4.49
CA ASP A 202 14.66 -43.59 -5.58
C ASP A 202 13.33 -42.88 -5.19
N VAL A 203 12.37 -43.60 -4.60
CA VAL A 203 11.09 -43.01 -4.17
C VAL A 203 11.31 -41.94 -3.10
N GLN A 204 12.08 -42.28 -2.07
CA GLN A 204 12.37 -41.37 -0.95
C GLN A 204 13.11 -40.12 -1.41
N PHE A 205 14.08 -40.27 -2.32
CA PHE A 205 14.82 -39.15 -2.88
C PHE A 205 13.88 -38.18 -3.61
N TYR A 206 13.03 -38.67 -4.52
CA TYR A 206 12.11 -37.79 -5.26
C TYR A 206 11.00 -37.21 -4.39
N GLU A 207 10.55 -37.92 -3.35
CA GLU A 207 9.60 -37.40 -2.38
C GLU A 207 10.20 -36.22 -1.61
N GLN A 208 11.41 -36.39 -1.07
CA GLN A 208 12.14 -35.34 -0.37
C GLN A 208 12.43 -34.16 -1.27
N GLU A 209 12.84 -34.38 -2.53
CA GLU A 209 13.12 -33.30 -3.47
C GLU A 209 11.87 -32.45 -3.76
N VAL A 210 10.72 -33.09 -3.98
CA VAL A 210 9.45 -32.39 -4.20
C VAL A 210 9.04 -31.61 -2.95
N ASP A 211 9.10 -32.23 -1.78
CA ASP A 211 8.70 -31.60 -0.52
C ASP A 211 9.62 -30.42 -0.15
N ASN A 212 10.94 -30.59 -0.34
CA ASN A 212 11.92 -29.54 -0.12
C ASN A 212 11.65 -28.36 -1.05
N TYR A 213 11.48 -28.60 -2.35
CA TYR A 213 11.20 -27.54 -3.32
C TYR A 213 9.89 -26.80 -3.03
N LEU A 214 8.81 -27.53 -2.71
CA LEU A 214 7.54 -26.93 -2.32
C LEU A 214 7.65 -26.13 -1.02
N GLY A 215 8.46 -26.62 -0.07
CA GLY A 215 8.79 -25.93 1.17
C GLY A 215 9.55 -24.63 0.92
N GLU A 216 10.56 -24.65 0.06
CA GLU A 216 11.34 -23.47 -0.35
C GLU A 216 10.47 -22.44 -1.08
N LEU A 217 9.61 -22.88 -2.00
CA LEU A 217 8.68 -22.00 -2.70
C LEU A 217 7.72 -21.29 -1.73
N LYS A 218 7.19 -22.02 -0.74
CA LYS A 218 6.33 -21.44 0.31
C LYS A 218 7.11 -20.43 1.15
N LYS A 219 8.31 -20.77 1.60
CA LYS A 219 9.18 -19.86 2.37
C LYS A 219 9.55 -18.60 1.58
N ALA A 220 9.87 -18.75 0.29
CA ALA A 220 10.20 -17.63 -0.59
C ALA A 220 9.01 -16.67 -0.74
N ARG A 221 7.80 -17.20 -0.97
CA ARG A 221 6.56 -16.40 -1.02
C ARG A 221 6.28 -15.71 0.31
N GLU A 222 6.47 -16.39 1.43
CA GLU A 222 6.27 -15.78 2.75
C GLU A 222 7.29 -14.67 2.99
N ASN A 223 8.56 -14.89 2.67
CA ASN A 223 9.60 -13.85 2.79
C ASN A 223 9.32 -12.64 1.88
N GLU A 224 8.86 -12.86 0.65
CA GLU A 224 8.43 -11.78 -0.23
C GLU A 224 7.23 -11.03 0.36
N ARG A 225 6.26 -11.76 0.92
CA ARG A 225 5.10 -11.18 1.62
C ARG A 225 5.52 -10.32 2.81
N MET A 226 6.47 -10.79 3.60
CA MET A 226 7.01 -10.04 4.74
C MET A 226 7.79 -8.80 4.31
N ASN A 227 8.60 -8.91 3.26
CA ASN A 227 9.37 -7.79 2.72
C ASN A 227 8.48 -6.72 2.09
N THR A 228 7.44 -7.14 1.38
CA THR A 228 6.43 -6.23 0.82
C THR A 228 5.66 -5.57 1.95
N ALA A 229 5.18 -6.32 2.96
CA ALA A 229 4.53 -5.76 4.16
C ALA A 229 5.39 -4.70 4.88
N ARG A 230 6.70 -4.96 5.04
CA ARG A 230 7.63 -3.99 5.64
C ARG A 230 7.76 -2.71 4.81
N LYS A 231 7.88 -2.84 3.48
CA LYS A 231 7.94 -1.70 2.56
C LYS A 231 6.64 -0.89 2.58
N THR A 232 5.49 -1.56 2.58
CA THR A 232 4.19 -0.89 2.62
C THR A 232 3.96 -0.20 3.94
N LEU A 233 4.37 -0.80 5.07
CA LEU A 233 4.33 -0.14 6.37
C LEU A 233 5.18 1.14 6.40
N ALA A 234 6.40 1.08 5.88
CA ALA A 234 7.27 2.26 5.79
C ALA A 234 6.63 3.36 4.93
N ALA A 235 6.03 3.00 3.80
CA ALA A 235 5.37 3.94 2.90
C ALA A 235 4.07 4.52 3.50
N LEU A 236 3.29 3.73 4.26
CA LEU A 236 2.08 4.19 4.94
C LEU A 236 2.39 5.12 6.13
N ARG A 237 3.49 4.90 6.83
CA ARG A 237 3.97 5.76 7.95
C ARG A 237 4.65 7.04 7.48
N ASP A 238 5.00 7.18 6.19
CA ASP A 238 5.66 8.39 5.65
C ASP A 238 4.78 9.64 5.87
N PRO A 239 5.28 10.70 6.55
CA PRO A 239 4.54 11.93 6.80
C PRO A 239 4.09 12.69 5.53
N LYS A 240 4.77 12.47 4.39
CA LYS A 240 4.50 13.22 3.15
C LYS A 240 3.54 12.49 2.22
N SER A 241 3.79 11.21 1.95
CA SER A 241 3.04 10.41 0.98
C SER A 241 2.09 9.38 1.59
N GLY A 242 2.29 9.07 2.89
CA GLY A 242 1.54 8.07 3.63
C GLY A 242 0.22 8.58 4.20
N ILE A 243 -0.39 7.76 5.04
CA ILE A 243 -1.66 8.09 5.70
C ILE A 243 -1.34 8.90 6.96
N LYS A 244 -1.90 10.11 7.04
CA LYS A 244 -1.67 10.99 8.20
C LYS A 244 -2.16 10.34 9.50
N GLY A 245 -1.23 10.11 10.42
CA GLY A 245 -1.54 9.50 11.72
C GLY A 245 -1.79 7.99 11.65
N PHE A 246 -1.25 7.31 10.64
CA PHE A 246 -1.34 5.86 10.53
C PHE A 246 -0.78 5.18 11.77
N ASN A 247 -1.62 4.38 12.41
CA ASN A 247 -1.29 3.56 13.56
C ASN A 247 -2.12 2.28 13.51
N GLU A 248 -1.84 1.36 14.43
CA GLU A 248 -2.55 0.09 14.56
C GLU A 248 -4.08 0.27 14.69
N LYS A 249 -4.54 1.23 15.49
CA LYS A 249 -5.97 1.52 15.65
C LYS A 249 -6.63 1.92 14.33
N MET A 250 -5.94 2.73 13.53
CA MET A 250 -6.41 3.12 12.21
C MET A 250 -6.47 1.92 11.26
N TYR A 251 -5.52 0.99 11.36
CA TYR A 251 -5.54 -0.25 10.58
C TYR A 251 -6.73 -1.16 10.96
N GLN A 252 -6.98 -1.35 12.25
CA GLN A 252 -8.16 -2.09 12.74
C GLN A 252 -9.47 -1.42 12.30
N GLU A 253 -9.55 -0.08 12.38
CA GLU A 253 -10.70 0.68 11.88
C GLU A 253 -10.89 0.53 10.36
N MET A 254 -9.80 0.45 9.59
CA MET A 254 -9.84 0.19 8.16
C MET A 254 -10.38 -1.20 7.85
N GLY A 255 -9.98 -2.22 8.63
CA GLY A 255 -10.53 -3.57 8.52
C GLY A 255 -12.03 -3.61 8.79
N LYS A 256 -12.47 -2.98 9.89
CA LYS A 256 -13.90 -2.86 10.23
C LYS A 256 -14.69 -2.16 9.13
N TYR A 257 -14.19 -1.04 8.62
CA TYR A 257 -14.81 -0.33 7.51
C TYR A 257 -14.85 -1.19 6.23
N ALA A 258 -13.78 -1.91 5.91
CA ALA A 258 -13.76 -2.79 4.74
C ALA A 258 -14.81 -3.91 4.85
N VAL A 259 -14.94 -4.51 6.04
CA VAL A 259 -15.94 -5.56 6.31
C VAL A 259 -17.36 -5.01 6.23
N GLU A 260 -17.63 -3.84 6.81
CA GLU A 260 -18.91 -3.15 6.68
C GLU A 260 -19.28 -2.84 5.21
N ASN A 261 -18.28 -2.64 4.35
CA ASN A 261 -18.46 -2.38 2.91
C ASN A 261 -18.43 -3.66 2.04
N GLY A 262 -18.47 -4.85 2.65
CA GLY A 262 -18.66 -6.13 1.95
C GLY A 262 -17.38 -6.92 1.67
N MET A 263 -16.22 -6.54 2.22
CA MET A 263 -15.01 -7.35 2.19
C MET A 263 -15.06 -8.42 3.29
N THR A 264 -14.50 -9.60 3.06
CA THR A 264 -14.32 -10.59 4.14
C THR A 264 -13.09 -10.25 4.99
N PRO A 265 -13.03 -10.63 6.27
CA PRO A 265 -11.84 -10.43 7.11
C PRO A 265 -10.58 -11.03 6.48
N GLU A 266 -10.68 -12.22 5.88
CA GLU A 266 -9.59 -12.90 5.19
C GLU A 266 -9.09 -12.11 3.97
N GLN A 267 -10.01 -11.54 3.18
CA GLN A 267 -9.65 -10.71 2.03
C GLN A 267 -8.89 -9.46 2.48
N PHE A 268 -9.34 -8.78 3.55
CA PHE A 268 -8.63 -7.63 4.08
C PHE A 268 -7.24 -8.01 4.60
N ALA A 269 -7.14 -9.13 5.33
CA ALA A 269 -5.89 -9.66 5.85
C ALA A 269 -4.90 -10.04 4.72
N SER A 270 -5.39 -10.50 3.57
CA SER A 270 -4.54 -10.82 2.42
C SER A 270 -3.93 -9.60 1.71
N ILE A 271 -4.37 -8.38 2.02
CA ILE A 271 -3.89 -7.15 1.37
C ILE A 271 -2.55 -6.75 1.96
N VAL A 272 -1.49 -7.00 1.20
CA VAL A 272 -0.11 -6.59 1.54
C VAL A 272 0.32 -5.32 0.82
N GLU A 273 -0.33 -5.04 -0.30
CA GLU A 273 -0.03 -3.91 -1.17
C GLU A 273 -0.49 -2.56 -0.60
N GLU A 274 0.27 -1.52 -0.93
CA GLU A 274 0.04 -0.18 -0.40
C GLU A 274 -1.21 0.50 -0.97
N ALA A 275 -1.42 0.39 -2.29
CA ALA A 275 -2.48 1.12 -2.97
C ALA A 275 -3.89 0.78 -2.45
N PRO A 276 -4.27 -0.50 -2.29
CA PRO A 276 -5.58 -0.86 -1.73
C PRO A 276 -5.79 -0.31 -0.31
N LEU A 277 -4.77 -0.39 0.56
CA LEU A 277 -4.84 0.17 1.92
C LEU A 277 -5.05 1.69 1.89
N ARG A 278 -4.34 2.40 1.02
CA ARG A 278 -4.56 3.84 0.82
C ARG A 278 -5.98 4.15 0.34
N PHE A 279 -6.56 3.33 -0.55
CA PHE A 279 -7.94 3.54 -1.01
C PHE A 279 -8.96 3.32 0.10
N ILE A 280 -8.81 2.26 0.90
CA ILE A 280 -9.68 1.97 2.05
C ILE A 280 -9.61 3.13 3.06
N ALA A 281 -8.40 3.59 3.39
CA ALA A 281 -8.22 4.73 4.29
C ALA A 281 -8.90 6.00 3.76
N LYS A 282 -8.69 6.34 2.48
CA LYS A 282 -9.31 7.50 1.84
C LYS A 282 -10.84 7.41 1.84
N ALA A 283 -11.40 6.24 1.53
CA ALA A 283 -12.84 6.01 1.54
C ALA A 283 -13.42 6.18 2.95
N MET A 284 -12.78 5.58 3.95
CA MET A 284 -13.15 5.72 5.36
C MET A 284 -13.12 7.18 5.83
N LEU A 285 -12.05 7.92 5.51
CA LEU A 285 -11.90 9.34 5.84
C LEU A 285 -12.97 10.21 5.15
N LEU A 286 -13.31 9.89 3.90
CA LEU A 286 -14.31 10.61 3.12
C LEU A 286 -15.72 10.41 3.69
N ASP A 287 -16.08 9.19 4.07
CA ASP A 287 -17.40 8.93 4.67
C ASP A 287 -17.52 9.51 6.09
N ARG A 288 -16.44 9.44 6.88
CA ARG A 288 -16.35 10.18 8.16
C ARG A 288 -16.46 11.70 7.96
N GLY A 289 -15.86 12.21 6.89
CA GLY A 289 -15.93 13.61 6.49
C GLY A 289 -17.35 14.02 6.10
N LYS A 290 -18.06 13.22 5.30
CA LYS A 290 -19.47 13.45 4.96
C LYS A 290 -20.33 13.50 6.23
N ALA A 291 -20.14 12.57 7.17
CA ALA A 291 -20.87 12.58 8.44
C ALA A 291 -20.63 13.87 9.26
N LYS A 292 -19.41 14.42 9.25
CA LYS A 292 -19.08 15.70 9.91
C LYS A 292 -19.59 16.93 9.15
N VAL A 293 -19.80 16.84 7.84
CA VAL A 293 -20.24 17.94 6.97
C VAL A 293 -21.78 18.02 6.87
N VAL A 294 -22.53 17.12 7.52
CA VAL A 294 -23.99 17.25 7.68
C VAL A 294 -24.33 18.47 8.54
N THR A 295 -24.34 19.63 7.89
CA THR A 295 -25.03 20.86 8.26
C THR A 295 -24.66 21.43 9.64
N LYS A 296 -23.49 22.07 9.75
CA LYS A 296 -23.48 23.36 10.46
C LYS A 296 -24.40 24.28 9.66
N LYS A 297 -25.70 24.32 10.01
CA LYS A 297 -26.57 25.42 9.59
C LYS A 297 -25.84 26.68 9.98
N ILE A 298 -25.27 27.36 8.97
CA ILE A 298 -24.77 28.72 9.16
C ILE A 298 -26.03 29.50 9.46
N ASP A 299 -26.30 29.76 10.74
CA ASP A 299 -27.19 30.82 11.15
C ASP A 299 -26.59 32.10 10.52
N LYS A 300 -27.05 32.43 9.32
CA LYS A 300 -26.92 33.76 8.73
C LYS A 300 -27.78 34.71 9.56
N LYS A 301 -27.47 34.85 10.86
CA LYS A 301 -27.76 36.07 11.58
C LYS A 301 -26.81 37.08 10.97
N ASN A 302 -27.29 37.76 9.93
CA ASN A 302 -26.64 38.90 9.30
C ASN A 302 -26.19 39.81 10.44
N LYS A 303 -24.89 39.78 10.81
CA LYS A 303 -24.33 40.78 11.72
C LYS A 303 -24.48 42.08 10.96
N LYS A 304 -25.50 42.87 11.32
CA LYS A 304 -25.68 44.22 10.77
C LYS A 304 -24.37 44.96 11.02
N ILE A 305 -23.63 45.19 9.95
CA ILE A 305 -22.43 46.00 9.97
C ILE A 305 -22.95 47.42 10.20
N VAL A 306 -22.82 47.90 11.43
CA VAL A 306 -23.13 49.29 11.76
C VAL A 306 -22.03 50.11 11.10
N LYS A 307 -22.31 50.66 9.92
CA LYS A 307 -21.45 51.67 9.30
C LYS A 307 -21.39 52.84 10.29
N SER A 308 -20.22 53.07 10.86
CA SER A 308 -19.92 54.25 11.66
C SER A 308 -20.04 55.49 10.78
N ARG A 309 -21.23 56.08 10.72
CA ARG A 309 -21.46 57.42 10.19
C ARG A 309 -22.30 58.20 11.19
N THR A 310 -21.58 58.99 11.98
CA THR A 310 -21.90 60.38 12.32
C THR A 310 -23.31 60.69 12.85
N ALA A 311 -23.45 60.78 14.18
CA ALA A 311 -24.11 61.85 14.96
C ALA A 311 -24.53 61.30 16.35
N PRO A 312 -24.44 62.08 17.44
CA PRO A 312 -24.92 61.62 18.75
C PRO A 312 -26.44 61.50 18.71
N SER A 313 -26.97 60.29 18.89
CA SER A 313 -28.41 60.10 18.96
C SER A 313 -28.92 60.69 20.28
N VAL A 314 -29.63 61.82 20.19
CA VAL A 314 -30.59 62.21 21.22
C VAL A 314 -31.61 61.08 21.31
N THR A 315 -31.66 60.43 22.47
CA THR A 315 -32.56 59.32 22.78
C THR A 315 -34.01 59.79 22.66
N LYS A 316 -34.63 59.64 21.49
CA LYS A 316 -36.09 59.74 21.35
C LYS A 316 -36.70 58.56 22.09
N GLN A 317 -37.08 58.75 23.35
CA GLN A 317 -37.96 57.81 24.04
C GLN A 317 -39.32 57.87 23.34
N THR A 318 -39.67 56.81 22.62
CA THR A 318 -41.00 56.66 22.04
C THR A 318 -42.00 56.49 23.18
N PHE A 319 -42.82 57.52 23.40
CA PHE A 319 -43.91 57.45 24.37
C PHE A 319 -45.04 56.62 23.77
N SER A 320 -45.19 55.38 24.24
CA SER A 320 -46.25 54.50 23.76
C SER A 320 -47.63 55.04 24.11
N LYS A 321 -48.63 54.81 23.24
CA LYS A 321 -50.05 55.17 23.47
C LYS A 321 -50.60 54.65 24.81
N SER A 322 -50.00 53.59 25.36
CA SER A 322 -50.32 53.05 26.68
C SER A 322 -50.01 54.03 27.82
N LYS A 323 -48.92 54.80 27.73
CA LYS A 323 -48.54 55.77 28.79
C LYS A 323 -49.47 56.98 28.81
N LYS A 324 -49.92 57.46 27.64
CA LYS A 324 -50.91 58.56 27.53
C LYS A 324 -52.20 58.25 28.29
N ASN A 325 -52.71 57.02 28.16
CA ASN A 325 -53.92 56.58 28.88
C ASN A 325 -53.71 56.52 30.40
N ASP A 326 -52.51 56.17 30.85
CA ASP A 326 -52.19 56.12 32.28
C ASP A 326 -52.16 57.53 32.90
N TYR A 327 -51.56 58.51 32.21
CA TYR A 327 -51.59 59.91 32.63
C TYR A 327 -53.01 60.50 32.62
N LEU A 328 -53.83 60.16 31.63
CA LEU A 328 -55.25 60.57 31.60
C LEU A 328 -56.06 59.96 32.75
N ASN A 329 -55.81 58.70 33.10
CA ASN A 329 -56.49 58.05 34.23
C ASN A 329 -56.07 58.66 35.56
N ARG A 330 -54.78 59.02 35.72
CA ARG A 330 -54.28 59.72 36.89
C ARG A 330 -54.90 61.11 37.01
N LEU A 331 -54.93 61.89 35.94
CA LEU A 331 -55.59 63.19 35.90
C LEU A 331 -57.07 63.10 36.29
N ARG A 332 -57.80 62.10 35.79
CA ARG A 332 -59.22 61.88 36.18
C ARG A 332 -59.38 61.59 37.67
N ARG A 333 -58.37 61.02 38.32
CA ARG A 333 -58.40 60.65 39.75
C ARG A 333 -57.94 61.78 40.66
N THR A 334 -56.93 62.54 40.25
CA THR A 334 -56.26 63.54 41.10
C THR A 334 -56.69 64.97 40.79
N GLY A 335 -57.10 65.26 39.55
CA GLY A 335 -57.47 66.61 39.09
C GLY A 335 -56.32 67.63 39.17
N SER A 336 -55.08 67.19 39.35
CA SER A 336 -53.92 68.06 39.57
C SER A 336 -53.46 68.72 38.26
N VAL A 337 -52.92 69.95 38.38
CA VAL A 337 -52.37 70.72 37.26
C VAL A 337 -51.11 70.06 36.68
N GLU A 338 -50.25 69.50 37.53
CA GLU A 338 -49.08 68.71 37.09
C GLU A 338 -49.48 67.47 36.27
N ASP A 339 -50.48 66.69 36.72
CA ASP A 339 -50.92 65.50 35.98
C ASP A 339 -51.59 65.91 34.64
N ALA A 340 -52.18 67.11 34.56
CA ALA A 340 -52.72 67.66 33.31
C ALA A 340 -51.62 68.05 32.32
N ALA A 341 -50.52 68.63 32.82
CA ALA A 341 -49.35 68.96 32.02
C ALA A 341 -48.69 67.70 31.46
N GLU A 342 -48.54 66.65 32.28
CA GLU A 342 -47.98 65.36 31.85
C GLU A 342 -48.86 64.67 30.79
N ALA A 343 -50.18 64.67 30.97
CA ALA A 343 -51.10 64.11 29.98
C ALA A 343 -51.06 64.87 28.63
N LEU A 344 -50.90 66.20 28.67
CA LEU A 344 -50.79 67.04 27.47
C LEU A 344 -49.46 66.79 26.75
N LEU A 345 -48.35 66.76 27.50
CA LEU A 345 -47.02 66.49 26.94
C LEU A 345 -46.95 65.10 26.29
N ALA A 346 -47.52 64.10 26.95
CA ALA A 346 -47.65 62.75 26.40
C ALA A 346 -48.54 62.71 25.15
N GLY A 347 -49.52 63.61 25.04
CA GLY A 347 -50.34 63.79 23.84
C GLY A 347 -49.53 64.29 22.66
N TRP A 348 -48.78 65.38 22.84
CA TRP A 348 -47.95 65.96 21.79
C TRP A 348 -46.84 65.03 21.31
N MET A 349 -46.20 64.29 22.21
CA MET A 349 -45.16 63.32 21.85
C MET A 349 -45.68 62.07 21.13
N SER A 350 -47.00 61.82 21.15
CA SER A 350 -47.63 60.64 20.53
C SER A 350 -48.15 60.87 19.11
N ASP A 351 -48.24 62.12 18.66
CA ASP A 351 -48.78 62.52 17.35
C ASP A 351 -47.68 62.84 16.30
N ASP A 352 -46.40 62.70 16.66
CA ASP A 352 -45.22 62.97 15.80
C ASP A 352 -44.63 61.68 15.14
N ASP A 353 -45.45 60.63 14.98
CA ASP A 353 -45.11 59.35 14.32
C ASP A 353 -46.09 59.00 13.18
#